data_AF-A0A5C8FZJ4-F1
#
_entry.id   AF-A0A5C8FZJ4-F1
#
_cell.length_a   1.000
_cell.length_b   1.000
_cell.length_c   1.000
_cell.angle_alpha   90.00
_cell.angle_beta   90.00
_cell.angle_gamma   90.00
#
_symmetry.space_group_name_H-M   'P 1'
#
loop_
_entity.id
_entity.type
_entity.pdbx_description
1 polymer ?
#
loop_
_entity_poly.entity_id
_entity_poly.type
_entity_poly.pdbx_seq_one_letter_code
_entity_poly.pdbx_strand_id
1 'polypeptide(L)'
;MIKMGFFDFIVDAFKDLDLEKLLKPSTSIFLKEKIDENILTNTLIKIGLVSKKIEKRYFKDNNIILDIENYFCFSYSGDNDTAKITIDKENSCIGINYKELFAFDFDNEDKDNENKFILEIKEILFKDKILDEVYDKSEEYKNNIEKYEANTDDIIERIEKRREVRPYNLFIIKHFIKYVIDKYKEENISSEDNSANENNEDNKNITTNPFITNGE
;
A
#
# COMPACT_ATOMS: atom_id res chain seq x y z
N MET A 1 10.74 -33.07 28.95
CA MET A 1 10.15 -32.47 27.74
C MET A 1 10.91 -31.21 27.42
N ILE A 2 11.42 -31.06 26.20
CA ILE A 2 11.91 -29.77 25.71
C ILE A 2 10.67 -28.94 25.32
N LYS A 3 10.60 -27.67 25.73
CA LYS A 3 9.65 -26.74 25.11
C LYS A 3 10.19 -26.39 23.73
N MET A 4 9.67 -27.06 22.70
CA MET A 4 9.83 -26.63 21.32
C MET A 4 9.29 -25.19 21.23
N GLY A 5 10.14 -24.25 20.83
CA GLY A 5 9.78 -22.85 20.71
C GLY A 5 8.78 -22.64 19.59
N PHE A 6 7.99 -21.57 19.67
CA PHE A 6 7.13 -21.13 18.56
C PHE A 6 7.93 -21.01 17.24
N PHE A 7 9.18 -20.54 17.32
CA PHE A 7 10.09 -20.45 16.18
C PHE A 7 10.66 -21.80 15.69
N ASP A 8 10.75 -22.82 16.55
CA ASP A 8 11.18 -24.17 16.13
C ASP A 8 10.06 -24.86 15.34
N PHE A 9 8.80 -24.68 15.78
CA PHE A 9 7.59 -25.12 15.07
C PHE A 9 7.49 -24.45 13.68
N ILE A 10 7.72 -23.14 13.61
CA ILE A 10 7.86 -22.38 12.35
C ILE A 10 8.92 -23.05 11.45
N VAL A 11 10.15 -23.27 11.95
CA VAL A 11 11.27 -23.79 11.14
C VAL A 11 11.03 -25.20 10.58
N ASP A 12 10.31 -26.08 11.27
CA ASP A 12 9.90 -27.36 10.71
C ASP A 12 8.70 -27.23 9.74
N ALA A 13 7.67 -26.44 10.08
CA ALA A 13 6.47 -26.29 9.26
C ALA A 13 6.73 -25.64 7.88
N PHE A 14 7.76 -24.79 7.76
CA PHE A 14 8.11 -24.11 6.51
C PHE A 14 9.07 -24.90 5.58
N LYS A 15 9.49 -26.13 5.93
CA LYS A 15 10.43 -26.91 5.07
C LYS A 15 9.81 -27.41 3.77
N ASP A 16 8.55 -27.81 3.81
CA ASP A 16 7.80 -28.32 2.64
C ASP A 16 6.93 -27.22 1.99
N LEU A 17 7.03 -25.97 2.46
CA LEU A 17 6.11 -24.89 2.10
C LEU A 17 6.69 -23.97 1.03
N ASP A 18 5.89 -23.66 0.01
CA ASP A 18 6.25 -22.70 -1.03
C ASP A 18 6.02 -21.26 -0.52
N LEU A 19 7.07 -20.67 0.10
CA LEU A 19 7.00 -19.30 0.63
C LEU A 19 6.74 -18.25 -0.46
N GLU A 20 7.23 -18.44 -1.70
CA GLU A 20 6.90 -17.54 -2.80
C GLU A 20 5.38 -17.50 -3.07
N LYS A 21 4.73 -18.67 -3.03
CA LYS A 21 3.27 -18.73 -3.16
C LYS A 21 2.54 -18.10 -1.97
N LEU A 22 3.13 -18.05 -0.78
CA LEU A 22 2.52 -17.52 0.43
C LEU A 22 2.66 -15.99 0.55
N LEU A 23 3.77 -15.42 0.08
CA LEU A 23 4.02 -13.97 0.11
C LEU A 23 3.39 -13.20 -1.06
N LYS A 24 3.26 -13.80 -2.26
CA LYS A 24 2.72 -13.11 -3.45
C LYS A 24 1.26 -12.62 -3.23
N PRO A 25 0.95 -11.32 -3.45
CA PRO A 25 -0.39 -10.75 -3.23
C PRO A 25 -1.53 -11.50 -3.95
N SER A 26 -2.72 -11.53 -3.37
CA SER A 26 -3.92 -12.15 -3.96
C SER A 26 -4.35 -11.46 -5.27
N THR A 27 -4.15 -10.14 -5.33
CA THR A 27 -4.32 -9.28 -6.51
C THR A 27 -3.14 -8.32 -6.61
N SER A 28 -2.54 -8.20 -7.78
CA SER A 28 -1.42 -7.29 -8.06
C SER A 28 -1.85 -6.26 -9.10
N ILE A 29 -1.66 -4.98 -8.81
CA ILE A 29 -2.17 -3.86 -9.62
C ILE A 29 -0.97 -3.05 -10.10
N PHE A 30 -0.58 -3.24 -11.35
CA PHE A 30 0.57 -2.59 -11.97
C PHE A 30 0.15 -1.22 -12.50
N LEU A 31 0.91 -0.19 -12.15
CA LEU A 31 0.65 1.20 -12.50
C LEU A 31 1.45 1.61 -13.73
N LYS A 32 0.91 2.53 -14.54
CA LYS A 32 1.58 3.04 -15.75
C LYS A 32 2.74 4.01 -15.45
N GLU A 33 2.64 4.70 -14.31
CA GLU A 33 3.63 5.66 -13.84
C GLU A 33 4.45 5.04 -12.70
N LYS A 34 5.71 5.49 -12.57
CA LYS A 34 6.55 5.09 -11.43
C LYS A 34 6.08 5.79 -10.15
N ILE A 35 6.11 5.04 -9.06
CA ILE A 35 5.73 5.52 -7.73
C ILE A 35 6.95 5.81 -6.85
N ASP A 36 6.93 6.93 -6.12
CA ASP A 36 7.76 7.09 -4.93
C ASP A 36 7.10 6.38 -3.74
N GLU A 37 7.85 5.45 -3.12
CA GLU A 37 7.37 4.64 -2.00
C GLU A 37 7.03 5.50 -0.78
N ASN A 38 7.75 6.59 -0.52
CA ASN A 38 7.56 7.44 0.65
C ASN A 38 6.31 8.32 0.48
N ILE A 39 6.12 8.92 -0.69
CA ILE A 39 4.94 9.74 -0.98
C ILE A 39 3.68 8.87 -0.98
N LEU A 40 3.73 7.67 -1.58
CA LEU A 40 2.61 6.72 -1.53
C LEU A 40 2.35 6.21 -0.10
N THR A 41 3.40 5.91 0.68
CA THR A 41 3.30 5.56 2.11
C THR A 41 2.58 6.66 2.91
N ASN A 42 3.00 7.92 2.73
CA ASN A 42 2.39 9.07 3.40
C ASN A 42 0.92 9.26 2.98
N THR A 43 0.63 9.09 1.69
CA THR A 43 -0.74 9.14 1.13
C THR A 43 -1.65 8.10 1.80
N LEU A 44 -1.21 6.83 1.86
CA LEU A 44 -1.97 5.74 2.48
C LEU A 44 -2.23 5.98 3.98
N ILE A 45 -1.24 6.52 4.70
CA ILE A 45 -1.39 6.88 6.12
C ILE A 45 -2.42 8.01 6.30
N LYS A 46 -2.39 9.04 5.45
CA LYS A 46 -3.30 10.19 5.55
C LYS A 46 -4.76 9.86 5.24
N ILE A 47 -5.03 8.94 4.31
CA ILE A 47 -6.41 8.47 4.07
C ILE A 47 -6.93 7.55 5.18
N GLY A 48 -6.05 7.05 6.06
CA GLY A 48 -6.42 6.41 7.33
C GLY A 48 -5.95 4.96 7.53
N LEU A 49 -5.01 4.45 6.72
CA LEU A 49 -4.44 3.12 6.93
C LEU A 49 -3.26 3.18 7.93
N VAL A 50 -3.14 2.14 8.76
CA VAL A 50 -1.99 1.96 9.65
C VAL A 50 -0.88 1.28 8.89
N SER A 51 0.28 1.94 8.79
CA SER A 51 1.50 1.27 8.34
C SER A 51 2.04 0.36 9.43
N LYS A 52 2.29 -0.91 9.07
CA LYS A 52 2.92 -1.94 9.89
C LYS A 52 4.13 -2.50 9.14
N LYS A 53 5.11 -3.00 9.90
CA LYS A 53 6.39 -3.49 9.40
C LYS A 53 6.66 -4.88 9.93
N ILE A 54 6.97 -5.83 9.04
CA ILE A 54 7.58 -7.12 9.42
C ILE A 54 9.10 -6.94 9.44
N GLU A 55 9.80 -7.57 10.39
CA GLU A 55 11.25 -7.47 10.50
C GLU A 55 11.97 -8.74 10.02
N LYS A 56 12.99 -8.54 9.15
CA LYS A 56 13.82 -9.59 8.57
C LYS A 56 14.41 -10.49 9.65
N ARG A 57 14.26 -11.81 9.49
CA ARG A 57 15.05 -12.82 10.21
C ARG A 57 15.58 -13.85 9.22
N TYR A 58 16.89 -14.09 9.29
CA TYR A 58 17.56 -15.16 8.55
C TYR A 58 17.41 -16.48 9.30
N PHE A 59 16.61 -17.40 8.76
CA PHE A 59 16.54 -18.77 9.25
C PHE A 59 17.67 -19.59 8.63
N LYS A 60 18.84 -19.49 9.26
CA LYS A 60 20.15 -19.92 8.76
C LYS A 60 20.22 -21.40 8.33
N ASP A 61 19.35 -22.23 8.88
CA ASP A 61 19.33 -23.68 8.65
C ASP A 61 18.43 -24.10 7.46
N ASN A 62 17.54 -23.21 6.99
CA ASN A 62 16.60 -23.46 5.89
C ASN A 62 16.82 -22.59 4.64
N ASN A 63 17.81 -21.67 4.64
CA ASN A 63 17.96 -20.60 3.63
C ASN A 63 16.74 -19.65 3.46
N ILE A 64 15.77 -19.69 4.38
CA ILE A 64 14.60 -18.83 4.33
C ILE A 64 14.96 -17.40 4.74
N ILE A 65 14.68 -16.47 3.81
CA ILE A 65 14.65 -15.02 4.05
C ILE A 65 13.17 -14.64 4.15
N LEU A 66 12.74 -14.17 5.33
CA LEU A 66 11.48 -13.46 5.47
C LEU A 66 11.79 -11.96 5.34
N ASP A 67 11.20 -11.26 4.38
CA ASP A 67 11.59 -9.89 4.05
C ASP A 67 10.92 -8.80 4.91
N ILE A 68 11.50 -7.60 4.88
CA ILE A 68 10.89 -6.39 5.46
C ILE A 68 9.98 -5.84 4.37
N GLU A 69 8.70 -6.21 4.45
CA GLU A 69 7.65 -5.55 3.70
C GLU A 69 6.94 -4.55 4.62
N ASN A 70 6.91 -3.29 4.21
CA ASN A 70 6.00 -2.31 4.79
C ASN A 70 4.61 -2.63 4.22
N TYR A 71 3.66 -2.93 5.10
CA TYR A 71 2.29 -3.23 4.71
C TYR A 71 1.30 -2.30 5.43
N PHE A 72 0.16 -2.06 4.81
CA PHE A 72 -0.85 -1.15 5.29
C PHE A 72 -2.13 -1.94 5.57
N CYS A 73 -2.67 -1.79 6.77
CA CYS A 73 -3.93 -2.40 7.20
C CYS A 73 -4.91 -1.31 7.63
N PHE A 74 -6.20 -1.58 7.53
CA PHE A 74 -7.22 -0.67 8.08
C PHE A 74 -7.23 -0.76 9.61
N SER A 75 -7.48 0.37 10.26
CA SER A 75 -7.27 0.54 11.72
C SER A 75 -8.24 -0.24 12.62
N TYR A 76 -9.18 -1.01 12.06
CA TYR A 76 -10.40 -1.42 12.75
C TYR A 76 -10.49 -2.93 13.01
N SER A 77 -10.84 -3.29 14.25
CA SER A 77 -11.09 -4.66 14.75
C SER A 77 -9.89 -5.63 14.83
N GLY A 78 -9.10 -5.50 15.90
CA GLY A 78 -8.31 -6.59 16.51
C GLY A 78 -6.91 -6.83 15.95
N ASP A 79 -6.16 -7.73 16.59
CA ASP A 79 -4.79 -8.11 16.22
C ASP A 79 -4.70 -9.02 14.98
N ASN A 80 -5.83 -9.34 14.37
CA ASN A 80 -5.94 -10.15 13.16
C ASN A 80 -5.78 -9.26 11.90
N ASP A 81 -4.54 -9.16 11.42
CA ASP A 81 -4.19 -8.50 10.15
C ASP A 81 -4.64 -9.33 8.93
N THR A 82 -5.96 -9.43 8.75
CA THR A 82 -6.66 -10.25 7.75
C THR A 82 -6.43 -9.86 6.31
N ALA A 83 -6.25 -8.56 6.04
CA ALA A 83 -6.03 -8.04 4.70
C ALA A 83 -5.02 -6.89 4.72
N LYS A 84 -4.20 -6.82 3.68
CA LYS A 84 -2.98 -6.00 3.64
C LYS A 84 -2.78 -5.41 2.25
N ILE A 85 -2.38 -4.15 2.21
CA ILE A 85 -1.83 -3.51 1.01
C ILE A 85 -0.30 -3.50 1.14
N THR A 86 0.43 -3.83 0.07
CA THR A 86 1.90 -3.75 0.01
C THR A 86 2.34 -2.98 -1.24
N ILE A 87 3.56 -2.46 -1.22
CA ILE A 87 4.10 -1.59 -2.28
C ILE A 87 5.37 -2.22 -2.87
N ASP A 88 5.31 -2.57 -4.14
CA ASP A 88 6.48 -2.93 -4.95
C ASP A 88 6.82 -1.74 -5.86
N LYS A 89 7.76 -0.90 -5.42
CA LYS A 89 8.24 0.25 -6.20
C LYS A 89 9.03 -0.14 -7.45
N GLU A 90 9.65 -1.32 -7.47
CA GLU A 90 10.54 -1.73 -8.57
C GLU A 90 9.71 -2.09 -9.81
N ASN A 91 8.60 -2.80 -9.60
CA ASN A 91 7.61 -3.09 -10.63
C ASN A 91 6.44 -2.08 -10.67
N SER A 92 6.50 -1.02 -9.85
CA SER A 92 5.46 0.03 -9.71
C SER A 92 4.06 -0.57 -9.53
N CYS A 93 3.95 -1.48 -8.56
CA CYS A 93 2.80 -2.34 -8.33
C CYS A 93 2.28 -2.19 -6.90
N ILE A 94 0.95 -2.10 -6.77
CA ILE A 94 0.26 -2.17 -5.49
C ILE A 94 -0.25 -3.61 -5.31
N GLY A 95 0.28 -4.29 -4.30
CA GLY A 95 -0.16 -5.61 -3.88
C GLY A 95 -1.36 -5.51 -2.94
N ILE A 96 -2.39 -6.34 -3.17
CA ILE A 96 -3.50 -6.54 -2.25
C ILE A 96 -3.53 -8.03 -1.86
N ASN A 97 -3.40 -8.31 -0.57
CA ASN A 97 -3.45 -9.65 -0.01
C ASN A 97 -4.66 -9.78 0.93
N TYR A 98 -5.53 -10.76 0.68
CA TYR A 98 -6.71 -11.08 1.50
C TYR A 98 -6.45 -12.21 2.51
N LYS A 99 -5.19 -12.58 2.75
CA LYS A 99 -4.82 -13.63 3.71
C LYS A 99 -4.06 -13.06 4.90
N GLU A 100 -4.37 -13.57 6.10
CA GLU A 100 -3.49 -13.42 7.26
C GLU A 100 -2.10 -14.01 6.97
N LEU A 101 -1.05 -13.30 7.40
CA LEU A 101 0.34 -13.67 7.10
C LEU A 101 0.77 -15.04 7.66
N PHE A 102 0.00 -15.58 8.62
CA PHE A 102 0.28 -16.82 9.33
C PHE A 102 -0.94 -17.78 9.35
N ALA A 103 -1.97 -17.55 8.53
CA ALA A 103 -3.03 -18.54 8.34
C ALA A 103 -2.48 -19.73 7.53
N PHE A 104 -2.40 -20.90 8.15
CA PHE A 104 -1.89 -22.12 7.52
C PHE A 104 -2.97 -22.92 6.79
N ASP A 105 -4.26 -22.63 6.99
CA ASP A 105 -5.35 -23.19 6.19
C ASP A 105 -5.38 -22.56 4.79
N PHE A 106 -5.54 -23.37 3.75
CA PHE A 106 -5.43 -22.94 2.34
C PHE A 106 -6.77 -22.76 1.62
N ASP A 107 -7.87 -23.27 2.20
CA ASP A 107 -9.02 -23.71 1.40
C ASP A 107 -10.34 -22.92 1.58
N ASN A 108 -10.52 -22.07 2.61
CA ASN A 108 -11.82 -21.38 2.81
C ASN A 108 -11.80 -19.91 3.27
N GLU A 109 -10.82 -19.43 4.04
CA GLU A 109 -10.95 -18.15 4.78
C GLU A 109 -10.86 -16.89 3.91
N ASP A 110 -10.16 -16.94 2.77
CA ASP A 110 -9.81 -15.74 1.98
C ASP A 110 -11.03 -14.92 1.49
N LYS A 111 -12.22 -15.53 1.37
CA LYS A 111 -13.44 -14.85 0.93
C LYS A 111 -13.99 -13.88 1.96
N ASP A 112 -13.92 -14.23 3.24
CA ASP A 112 -14.48 -13.38 4.30
C ASP A 112 -13.54 -12.21 4.61
N ASN A 113 -12.23 -12.44 4.47
CA ASN A 113 -11.21 -11.39 4.46
C ASN A 113 -11.32 -10.47 3.22
N GLU A 114 -11.58 -11.01 2.02
CA GLU A 114 -11.89 -10.21 0.82
C GLU A 114 -13.11 -9.32 1.08
N ASN A 115 -14.19 -9.87 1.67
CA ASN A 115 -15.38 -9.08 2.01
C ASN A 115 -15.08 -8.01 3.08
N LYS A 116 -14.28 -8.31 4.12
CA LYS A 116 -13.87 -7.34 5.16
C LYS A 116 -13.07 -6.18 4.55
N PHE A 117 -12.04 -6.47 3.76
CA PHE A 117 -11.22 -5.48 3.05
C PHE A 117 -12.07 -4.56 2.15
N ILE A 118 -13.04 -5.14 1.44
CA ILE A 118 -13.96 -4.39 0.58
C ILE A 118 -14.90 -3.47 1.39
N LEU A 119 -15.33 -3.87 2.60
CA LEU A 119 -16.08 -2.99 3.51
C LEU A 119 -15.21 -1.85 4.03
N GLU A 120 -13.98 -2.13 4.45
CA GLU A 120 -13.04 -1.13 4.98
C GLU A 120 -12.64 -0.08 3.93
N ILE A 121 -12.43 -0.49 2.67
CA ILE A 121 -12.29 0.43 1.53
C ILE A 121 -13.53 1.31 1.36
N LYS A 122 -14.72 0.71 1.41
CA LYS A 122 -15.99 1.43 1.18
C LYS A 122 -16.22 2.52 2.22
N GLU A 123 -15.85 2.30 3.49
CA GLU A 123 -15.92 3.34 4.52
C GLU A 123 -15.11 4.59 4.15
N ILE A 124 -13.91 4.44 3.60
CA ILE A 124 -13.11 5.58 3.07
C ILE A 124 -13.81 6.22 1.87
N LEU A 125 -14.22 5.43 0.87
CA LEU A 125 -14.82 5.93 -0.37
C LEU A 125 -16.16 6.65 -0.14
N PHE A 126 -16.96 6.25 0.85
CA PHE A 126 -18.20 6.94 1.23
C PHE A 126 -17.92 8.21 2.05
N LYS A 127 -17.00 8.15 3.01
CA LYS A 127 -16.60 9.30 3.85
C LYS A 127 -16.11 10.47 2.99
N ASP A 128 -15.25 10.17 2.02
CA ASP A 128 -14.65 11.16 1.13
C ASP A 128 -15.49 11.35 -0.17
N LYS A 129 -16.68 10.75 -0.23
CA LYS A 129 -17.73 10.92 -1.27
C LYS A 129 -17.33 10.57 -2.70
N ILE A 130 -16.41 9.61 -2.84
CA ILE A 130 -16.05 8.98 -4.12
C ILE A 130 -17.16 8.02 -4.58
N LEU A 131 -17.84 7.38 -3.62
CA LEU A 131 -19.04 6.55 -3.84
C LEU A 131 -20.20 7.01 -2.94
N ASP A 132 -21.42 6.64 -3.31
CA ASP A 132 -22.65 6.93 -2.59
C ASP A 132 -23.15 5.68 -1.84
N GLU A 133 -23.24 5.78 -0.51
CA GLU A 133 -23.66 4.68 0.37
C GLU A 133 -25.12 4.23 0.12
N VAL A 134 -25.98 5.10 -0.42
CA VAL A 134 -27.38 4.77 -0.74
C VAL A 134 -27.46 3.92 -2.00
N TYR A 135 -26.69 4.25 -3.04
CA TYR A 135 -26.60 3.45 -4.27
C TYR A 135 -25.93 2.09 -4.02
N ASP A 136 -25.01 2.02 -3.06
CA ASP A 136 -24.43 0.77 -2.61
C ASP A 136 -25.47 -0.11 -1.88
N LYS A 137 -26.18 0.46 -0.91
CA LYS A 137 -27.23 -0.23 -0.14
C LYS A 137 -28.43 -0.67 -0.99
N SER A 138 -28.69 -0.02 -2.13
CA SER A 138 -29.73 -0.42 -3.09
C SER A 138 -29.26 -1.39 -4.17
N GLU A 139 -28.01 -1.86 -4.09
CA GLU A 139 -27.32 -2.67 -5.11
C GLU A 139 -27.23 -2.00 -6.51
N GLU A 140 -27.47 -0.69 -6.64
CA GLU A 140 -27.41 0.05 -7.91
C GLU A 140 -26.03 -0.07 -8.57
N TYR A 141 -24.94 0.03 -7.81
CA TYR A 141 -23.58 -0.20 -8.33
C TYR A 141 -23.36 -1.64 -8.81
N LYS A 142 -23.83 -2.62 -8.05
CA LYS A 142 -23.67 -4.05 -8.35
C LYS A 142 -24.47 -4.46 -9.60
N ASN A 143 -25.62 -3.83 -9.83
CA ASN A 143 -26.48 -4.09 -10.99
C ASN A 143 -26.08 -3.27 -12.24
N ASN A 144 -25.32 -2.18 -12.09
CA ASN A 144 -24.96 -1.27 -13.18
C ASN A 144 -23.45 -0.93 -13.18
N ILE A 145 -22.56 -1.91 -12.95
CA ILE A 145 -21.11 -1.70 -12.75
C ILE A 145 -20.50 -0.76 -13.80
N GLU A 146 -20.74 -1.02 -15.09
CA GLU A 146 -20.21 -0.25 -16.24
C GLU A 146 -20.59 1.23 -16.23
N LYS A 147 -21.77 1.58 -15.71
CA LYS A 147 -22.31 2.96 -15.64
C LYS A 147 -21.55 3.83 -14.63
N TYR A 148 -20.91 3.21 -13.66
CA TYR A 148 -20.26 3.87 -12.52
C TYR A 148 -18.78 3.50 -12.39
N GLU A 149 -18.20 2.80 -13.37
CA GLU A 149 -16.83 2.29 -13.26
C GLU A 149 -15.81 3.44 -13.17
N ALA A 150 -14.82 3.29 -12.30
CA ALA A 150 -13.73 4.25 -12.21
C ALA A 150 -12.94 4.25 -13.52
N ASN A 151 -12.79 5.42 -14.15
CA ASN A 151 -11.79 5.57 -15.19
C ASN A 151 -10.40 5.43 -14.55
N THR A 152 -9.70 4.37 -14.95
CA THR A 152 -8.34 4.03 -14.50
C THR A 152 -7.38 3.86 -15.68
N ASP A 153 -7.78 4.25 -16.90
CA ASP A 153 -7.06 3.94 -18.14
C ASP A 153 -5.73 4.69 -18.26
N ASP A 154 -5.55 5.79 -17.54
CA ASP A 154 -4.29 6.53 -17.38
C ASP A 154 -3.43 6.01 -16.21
N ILE A 155 -4.04 5.34 -15.22
CA ILE A 155 -3.40 4.92 -13.97
C ILE A 155 -2.90 3.47 -14.00
N ILE A 156 -3.76 2.53 -14.41
CA ILE A 156 -3.49 1.08 -14.29
C ILE A 156 -3.02 0.54 -15.65
N GLU A 157 -1.87 -0.14 -15.65
CA GLU A 157 -1.36 -0.87 -16.82
C GLU A 157 -2.11 -2.21 -16.97
N ARG A 158 -2.12 -3.01 -15.90
CA ARG A 158 -2.79 -4.31 -15.85
C ARG A 158 -3.07 -4.75 -14.41
N ILE A 159 -4.02 -5.67 -14.25
CA ILE A 159 -4.36 -6.30 -12.97
C ILE A 159 -4.15 -7.81 -13.11
N GLU A 160 -3.25 -8.37 -12.29
CA GLU A 160 -3.04 -9.81 -12.19
C GLU A 160 -3.76 -10.35 -10.95
N LYS A 161 -4.57 -11.40 -11.12
CA LYS A 161 -5.34 -12.02 -10.04
C LYS A 161 -4.87 -13.47 -9.84
N ARG A 162 -4.59 -13.88 -8.60
CA ARG A 162 -4.19 -15.27 -8.29
C ARG A 162 -5.38 -16.21 -8.09
N ARG A 163 -6.58 -15.65 -7.90
CA ARG A 163 -7.89 -16.33 -7.81
C ARG A 163 -8.97 -15.41 -8.41
N GLU A 164 -10.16 -15.92 -8.67
CA GLU A 164 -11.26 -15.13 -9.25
C GLU A 164 -11.79 -14.10 -8.23
N VAL A 165 -11.56 -12.80 -8.50
CA VAL A 165 -12.09 -11.67 -7.72
C VAL A 165 -13.43 -11.24 -8.28
N ARG A 166 -14.45 -11.14 -7.41
CA ARG A 166 -15.83 -10.80 -7.80
C ARG A 166 -15.88 -9.47 -8.59
N PRO A 167 -16.68 -9.32 -9.65
CA PRO A 167 -16.73 -8.09 -10.45
C PRO A 167 -17.01 -6.81 -9.65
N TYR A 168 -17.95 -6.87 -8.71
CA TYR A 168 -18.25 -5.75 -7.81
C TYR A 168 -17.11 -5.46 -6.81
N ASN A 169 -16.38 -6.47 -6.34
CA ASN A 169 -15.22 -6.27 -5.48
C ASN A 169 -14.07 -5.60 -6.26
N LEU A 170 -13.84 -6.02 -7.52
CA LEU A 170 -12.89 -5.38 -8.42
C LEU A 170 -13.26 -3.91 -8.74
N PHE A 171 -14.56 -3.62 -8.89
CA PHE A 171 -15.08 -2.26 -9.06
C PHE A 171 -14.72 -1.36 -7.86
N ILE A 172 -14.97 -1.84 -6.62
CA ILE A 172 -14.59 -1.12 -5.40
C ILE A 172 -13.07 -0.90 -5.33
N ILE A 173 -12.27 -1.92 -5.68
CA ILE A 173 -10.79 -1.82 -5.73
C ILE A 173 -10.33 -0.80 -6.76
N LYS A 174 -10.93 -0.74 -7.96
CA LYS A 174 -10.60 0.27 -8.98
C LYS A 174 -10.86 1.69 -8.48
N HIS A 175 -12.01 1.94 -7.85
CA HIS A 175 -12.32 3.24 -7.23
C HIS A 175 -11.29 3.62 -6.15
N PHE A 176 -10.89 2.65 -5.31
CA PHE A 176 -9.87 2.88 -4.29
C PHE A 176 -8.49 3.19 -4.86
N ILE A 177 -8.00 2.41 -5.83
CA ILE A 177 -6.70 2.69 -6.46
C ILE A 177 -6.73 4.02 -7.20
N LYS A 178 -7.84 4.38 -7.85
CA LYS A 178 -7.98 5.71 -8.45
C LYS A 178 -7.85 6.81 -7.39
N TYR A 179 -8.61 6.70 -6.29
CA TYR A 179 -8.58 7.66 -5.19
C TYR A 179 -7.18 7.81 -4.56
N VAL A 180 -6.50 6.69 -4.31
CA VAL A 180 -5.12 6.66 -3.79
C VAL A 180 -4.14 7.36 -4.74
N ILE A 181 -4.23 7.10 -6.05
CA ILE A 181 -3.30 7.68 -7.03
C ILE A 181 -3.63 9.16 -7.32
N ASP A 182 -4.91 9.55 -7.33
CA ASP A 182 -5.31 10.96 -7.39
C ASP A 182 -4.68 11.75 -6.22
N LYS A 183 -4.77 11.21 -4.99
CA LYS A 183 -4.18 11.81 -3.78
C LYS A 183 -2.65 11.81 -3.80
N TYR A 184 -2.02 10.72 -4.25
CA TYR A 184 -0.56 10.67 -4.45
C TYR A 184 -0.09 11.75 -5.44
N LYS A 185 -0.83 12.00 -6.52
CA LYS A 185 -0.52 13.05 -7.50
C LYS A 185 -0.68 14.46 -6.94
N GLU A 186 -1.74 14.72 -6.15
CA GLU A 186 -1.89 15.97 -5.39
C GLU A 186 -0.67 16.22 -4.48
N GLU A 187 -0.19 15.19 -3.77
CA GLU A 187 0.94 15.30 -2.85
C GLU A 187 2.29 15.46 -3.55
N ASN A 188 2.54 14.69 -4.62
CA ASN A 188 3.82 14.77 -5.35
C ASN A 188 4.07 16.17 -5.90
N ILE A 189 3.08 16.78 -6.56
CA ILE A 189 3.18 18.16 -7.08
C ILE A 189 3.51 19.14 -5.95
N SER A 190 2.84 19.02 -4.79
CA SER A 190 3.11 19.87 -3.63
C SER A 190 4.52 19.70 -3.05
N SER A 191 5.18 18.55 -3.28
CA SER A 191 6.54 18.31 -2.81
C SER A 191 7.60 18.92 -3.74
N GLU A 192 7.36 18.89 -5.06
CA GLU A 192 8.25 19.46 -6.08
C GLU A 192 8.34 21.00 -5.93
N ASP A 193 7.18 21.69 -5.81
CA ASP A 193 7.11 23.15 -5.64
C ASP A 193 7.88 23.67 -4.42
N ASN A 194 7.91 22.91 -3.31
CA ASN A 194 8.66 23.29 -2.12
C ASN A 194 10.18 23.12 -2.29
N SER A 195 10.63 22.14 -3.08
CA SER A 195 12.07 21.91 -3.33
C SER A 195 12.74 23.02 -4.16
N ALA A 196 11.96 23.74 -4.96
CA ALA A 196 12.46 24.83 -5.80
C ALA A 196 12.90 26.09 -5.02
N ASN A 197 12.51 26.21 -3.74
CA ASN A 197 12.58 27.48 -3.00
C ASN A 197 13.81 27.63 -2.08
N GLU A 198 14.54 26.56 -1.77
CA GLU A 198 15.72 26.63 -0.87
C GLU A 198 17.01 27.17 -1.54
N ASN A 199 17.05 27.26 -2.88
CA ASN A 199 18.27 27.57 -3.64
C ASN A 199 18.52 29.08 -3.93
N ASN A 200 17.94 30.01 -3.16
CA ASN A 200 17.96 31.46 -3.49
C ASN A 200 18.48 32.43 -2.40
N GLU A 201 19.06 31.96 -1.30
CA GLU A 201 19.71 32.82 -0.28
C GLU A 201 21.22 32.59 -0.10
N ASP A 202 21.99 32.48 -1.19
CA ASP A 202 23.47 32.49 -1.06
C ASP A 202 24.26 33.11 -2.23
N ASN A 203 24.01 34.39 -2.53
CA ASN A 203 25.07 35.28 -3.04
C ASN A 203 24.79 36.80 -2.89
N LYS A 204 25.25 37.39 -1.79
CA LYS A 204 25.66 38.81 -1.75
C LYS A 204 27.05 38.93 -1.13
N ASN A 205 28.04 38.63 -1.95
CA ASN A 205 29.46 38.77 -1.65
C ASN A 205 29.81 40.24 -1.30
N ILE A 206 29.96 40.55 0.00
CA ILE A 206 30.43 41.86 0.48
C ILE A 206 31.93 41.77 0.78
N THR A 207 32.73 42.17 -0.22
CA THR A 207 34.15 42.51 -0.10
C THR A 207 34.32 43.94 -0.65
N THR A 208 35.07 44.87 -0.06
CA THR A 208 36.40 44.70 0.57
C THR A 208 36.72 45.69 1.71
N ASN A 209 37.65 45.27 2.58
CA ASN A 209 38.72 46.02 3.29
C ASN A 209 38.44 47.27 4.17
N PRO A 210 38.84 47.22 5.47
CA PRO A 210 39.28 48.37 6.27
C PRO A 210 40.82 48.56 6.26
N PHE A 211 41.32 49.65 6.89
CA PHE A 211 42.72 50.14 6.97
C PHE A 211 43.28 50.66 5.62
N ILE A 212 44.14 51.70 5.49
CA ILE A 212 44.95 52.59 6.36
C ILE A 212 45.04 53.99 5.65
N THR A 213 45.50 55.15 6.16
CA THR A 213 46.31 55.61 7.31
C THR A 213 45.89 57.04 7.75
N ASN A 214 46.53 57.63 8.77
CA ASN A 214 46.47 59.07 9.14
C ASN A 214 47.18 60.00 8.12
N GLY A 215 46.92 61.31 8.19
CA GLY A 215 47.91 62.34 7.80
C GLY A 215 47.33 63.71 7.39
N GLU A 216 47.60 64.75 8.20
CA GLU A 216 47.61 66.18 7.78
C GLU A 216 46.33 66.98 8.12
#